data_AF-A0A931TJS9-F1
#
_entry.id   AF-A0A931TJS9-F1
#
_cell.length_a   1.000
_cell.length_b   1.000
_cell.length_c   1.000
_cell.angle_alpha   90.00
_cell.angle_beta   90.00
_cell.angle_gamma   90.00
#
_symmetry.space_group_name_H-M   'P 1'
#
loop_
_entity.id
_entity.type
_entity.pdbx_description
1 polymer ?
#
loop_
_entity_poly.entity_id
_entity_poly.type
_entity_poly.pdbx_seq_one_letter_code
_entity_poly.pdbx_strand_id
1 'polypeptide(L)'
;MAPDRHAEDDCRALLLRMARGIEGDLSPAERRALAKHLAGCRRCGEFSKSLQRTIALCREAGAPAMSARARARARAAARGVIKVRGKR
;
A
#
# COMPACT_ATOMS: atom_id res chain seq x y z
N MET A 1 -6.95 31.27 -5.02
CA MET A 1 -6.70 29.83 -5.29
C MET A 1 -5.48 29.75 -6.21
N ALA A 2 -4.28 29.52 -5.68
CA ALA A 2 -3.04 29.51 -6.45
C ALA A 2 -2.76 28.10 -7.01
N PRO A 3 -2.24 27.96 -8.24
CA PRO A 3 -1.96 26.65 -8.83
C PRO A 3 -0.74 26.02 -8.16
N ASP A 4 -0.84 24.73 -7.87
CA ASP A 4 0.23 23.85 -7.43
C ASP A 4 1.48 24.02 -8.34
N ARG A 5 2.42 24.89 -7.95
CA ARG A 5 3.72 25.07 -8.65
C ARG A 5 4.81 24.33 -7.87
N HIS A 6 4.97 23.05 -8.18
CA HIS A 6 6.15 22.25 -7.82
C HIS A 6 6.89 21.86 -9.10
N ALA A 7 8.22 21.71 -9.03
CA ALA A 7 9.01 21.28 -10.18
C ALA A 7 8.64 19.84 -10.57
N GLU A 8 8.52 19.55 -11.86
CA GLU A 8 8.07 18.25 -12.38
C GLU A 8 8.94 17.06 -11.89
N ASP A 9 10.21 17.32 -11.57
CA ASP A 9 11.13 16.36 -10.95
C ASP A 9 10.65 15.79 -9.61
N ASP A 10 9.95 16.59 -8.78
CA ASP A 10 9.41 16.13 -7.49
C ASP A 10 8.28 15.12 -7.66
N CYS A 11 7.49 15.27 -8.74
CA CYS A 11 6.37 14.37 -9.03
C CYS A 11 6.86 13.02 -9.58
N ARG A 12 7.93 13.01 -10.39
CA ARG A 12 8.52 11.78 -10.92
C ARG A 12 9.20 10.95 -9.83
N ALA A 13 9.94 11.60 -8.93
CA ALA A 13 10.52 10.94 -7.76
C ALA A 13 9.42 10.33 -6.86
N LEU A 14 8.26 10.99 -6.77
CA LEU A 14 7.10 10.48 -6.04
C LEU A 14 6.51 9.23 -6.68
N LEU A 15 6.37 9.19 -8.00
CA LEU A 15 5.86 8.03 -8.75
C LEU A 15 6.71 6.78 -8.49
N LEU A 16 8.03 6.93 -8.47
CA LEU A 16 8.97 5.84 -8.16
C LEU A 16 8.88 5.39 -6.69
N ARG A 17 8.62 6.30 -5.75
CA ARG A 17 8.35 5.95 -4.34
C ARG A 17 7.00 5.26 -4.17
N MET A 18 5.98 5.67 -4.92
CA MET A 18 4.68 4.99 -4.93
C MET A 18 4.81 3.57 -5.48
N ALA A 19 5.55 3.37 -6.57
CA ALA A 19 5.86 2.04 -7.11
C ALA A 19 6.56 1.15 -6.07
N ARG A 20 7.61 1.64 -5.40
CA ARG A 20 8.27 0.90 -4.30
C ARG A 20 7.35 0.63 -3.12
N GLY A 21 6.43 1.54 -2.82
CA GLY A 21 5.41 1.36 -1.78
C GLY A 21 4.45 0.22 -2.08
N ILE A 22 4.15 -0.01 -3.35
CA ILE A 22 3.32 -1.14 -3.82
C ILE A 22 4.06 -2.47 -3.63
N GLU A 23 5.36 -2.49 -3.92
CA GLU A 23 6.28 -3.61 -3.67
C GLU A 23 6.59 -3.83 -2.17
N GLY A 24 6.08 -2.95 -1.28
CA GLY A 24 6.31 -3.02 0.16
C GLY A 24 7.68 -2.48 0.63
N ASP A 25 8.51 -2.01 -0.29
CA ASP A 25 9.90 -1.62 -0.11
C ASP A 25 10.08 -0.12 0.25
N LEU A 26 9.20 0.39 1.11
CA LEU A 26 9.37 1.72 1.70
C LEU A 26 9.71 1.61 3.17
N SER A 27 10.82 2.24 3.55
CA SER A 27 11.16 2.48 4.95
C SER A 27 10.10 3.35 5.64
N PRO A 28 9.99 3.29 6.98
CA PRO A 28 9.05 4.13 7.72
C PRO A 28 9.25 5.63 7.47
N ALA A 29 10.48 6.07 7.22
CA ALA A 29 10.80 7.46 6.91
C ALA A 29 10.25 7.88 5.54
N GLU A 30 10.45 7.05 4.52
CA GLU A 30 9.93 7.32 3.17
C GLU A 30 8.40 7.31 3.15
N ARG A 31 7.75 6.43 3.92
CA ARG A 31 6.28 6.41 4.06
C ARG A 31 5.74 7.72 4.63
N ARG A 32 6.40 8.28 5.64
CA ARG A 32 6.02 9.58 6.24
C ARG A 32 6.20 10.73 5.25
N ALA A 33 7.32 10.76 4.54
CA ALA A 33 7.58 11.79 3.53
C ALA A 33 6.54 11.74 2.40
N LEU A 34 6.19 10.54 1.94
CA LEU A 34 5.14 10.33 0.94
C LEU A 34 3.78 10.82 1.45
N ALA A 35 3.38 10.45 2.67
CA ALA A 35 2.13 10.90 3.26
C ALA A 35 2.03 12.43 3.38
N LYS A 36 3.13 13.09 3.79
CA LYS A 36 3.19 14.56 3.88
C LYS A 36 2.96 15.23 2.52
N HIS A 37 3.58 14.70 1.46
CA HIS A 37 3.41 15.24 0.12
C HIS A 37 1.98 15.04 -0.40
N LEU A 38 1.41 13.83 -0.24
CA LEU A 38 0.04 13.54 -0.67
C LEU A 38 -1.00 14.41 0.03
N ALA A 39 -0.75 14.81 1.29
CA ALA A 39 -1.60 15.75 2.01
C ALA A 39 -1.47 17.20 1.50
N GLY A 40 -0.30 17.58 0.98
CA GLY A 40 0.00 18.94 0.50
C GLY A 40 -0.25 19.19 -0.99
N CYS A 41 -0.32 18.13 -1.81
CA CYS A 41 -0.48 18.25 -3.26
C CYS A 41 -1.75 17.55 -3.75
N ARG A 42 -2.72 18.34 -4.23
CA ARG A 42 -4.01 17.81 -4.71
C ARG A 42 -3.84 16.86 -5.89
N ARG A 43 -2.98 17.21 -6.85
CA ARG A 43 -2.73 16.40 -8.05
C ARG A 43 -2.20 15.01 -7.70
N CYS A 44 -1.19 14.96 -6.84
CA CYS A 44 -0.60 13.70 -6.40
C CYS A 44 -1.56 12.90 -5.51
N GLY A 45 -2.35 13.57 -4.66
CA GLY A 45 -3.41 12.93 -3.87
C GLY A 45 -4.45 12.23 -4.75
N GLU A 46 -4.97 12.90 -5.77
CA GLU A 46 -5.94 12.31 -6.71
C GLU A 46 -5.34 11.16 -7.52
N PHE A 47 -4.10 11.33 -8.01
CA PHE A 47 -3.40 10.24 -8.70
C PHE A 47 -3.20 9.01 -7.79
N SER A 48 -2.79 9.21 -6.54
CA SER A 48 -2.59 8.14 -5.56
C SER A 48 -3.89 7.36 -5.31
N LYS A 49 -5.03 8.05 -5.17
CA LYS A 49 -6.35 7.41 -5.06
C LYS A 49 -6.72 6.58 -6.29
N SER A 50 -6.39 7.06 -7.49
CA SER A 50 -6.61 6.30 -8.73
C SER A 50 -5.76 5.04 -8.75
N LEU A 51 -4.47 5.17 -8.45
CA LEU A 51 -3.52 4.07 -8.39
C LEU A 51 -3.92 3.00 -7.35
N GLN A 52 -4.36 3.43 -6.16
CA GLN A 52 -4.87 2.51 -5.12
C GLN A 52 -6.08 1.71 -5.60
N ARG A 53 -7.00 2.34 -6.35
CA ARG A 53 -8.16 1.65 -6.95
C ARG A 53 -7.71 0.62 -7.98
N THR A 54 -6.79 0.97 -8.88
CA THR A 54 -6.24 0.02 -9.85
C THR A 54 -5.58 -1.18 -9.18
N ILE A 55 -4.77 -0.95 -8.14
CA ILE A 55 -4.14 -2.03 -7.37
C ILE A 55 -5.18 -2.94 -6.71
N ALA A 56 -6.24 -2.38 -6.14
CA ALA A 56 -7.32 -3.16 -5.54
C ALA A 56 -7.96 -4.09 -6.57
N LEU A 57 -8.31 -3.55 -7.75
CA LEU A 57 -8.88 -4.32 -8.86
C LEU A 57 -7.93 -5.43 -9.33
N CYS A 58 -6.63 -5.13 -9.48
CA CYS A 58 -5.64 -6.14 -9.84
C CYS A 58 -5.51 -7.25 -8.78
N ARG A 59 -5.57 -6.89 -7.49
CA ARG A 59 -5.55 -7.87 -6.39
C ARG A 59 -6.80 -8.74 -6.39
N GLU A 60 -7.97 -8.17 -6.64
CA GLU A 60 -9.23 -8.91 -6.74
C GLU A 60 -9.22 -9.88 -7.92
N ALA A 61 -8.78 -9.42 -9.09
CA ALA A 61 -8.68 -10.25 -10.29
C ALA A 61 -7.60 -11.34 -10.16
N GLY A 62 -6.47 -11.02 -9.51
CA GLY A 62 -5.32 -11.91 -9.36
C GLY A 62 -5.35 -12.80 -8.12
N ALA A 63 -6.34 -12.66 -7.23
CA ALA A 63 -6.46 -13.50 -6.04
C ALA A 63 -7.22 -14.80 -6.38
N PRO A 64 -6.53 -15.94 -6.62
CA PRO A 64 -7.23 -17.21 -6.71
C PRO A 64 -7.97 -17.46 -5.40
N ALA A 65 -9.24 -17.83 -5.50
CA ALA A 65 -10.02 -18.20 -4.33
C ALA A 65 -9.26 -19.29 -3.56
N MET A 66 -8.83 -19.00 -2.33
CA MET A 66 -8.19 -20.01 -1.48
C MET A 66 -9.15 -21.19 -1.32
N SER A 67 -8.70 -22.38 -1.68
CA SER A 67 -9.48 -23.60 -1.47
C SER A 67 -9.88 -23.72 0.00
N ALA A 68 -11.06 -24.29 0.26
CA ALA A 68 -11.57 -24.44 1.63
C ALA A 68 -10.55 -25.15 2.55
N ARG A 69 -9.82 -26.13 2.00
CA ARG A 69 -8.76 -26.85 2.71
C ARG A 69 -7.55 -25.96 3.04
N ALA A 70 -7.09 -25.13 2.10
CA ALA A 70 -6.01 -24.18 2.36
C ALA A 70 -6.42 -23.15 3.42
N ARG A 71 -7.67 -22.68 3.37
CA ARG A 71 -8.25 -21.73 4.32
C ARG A 71 -8.35 -22.34 5.73
N ALA A 72 -8.78 -23.59 5.84
CA ALA A 72 -8.86 -24.32 7.11
C ALA A 72 -7.47 -24.48 7.76
N ARG A 73 -6.46 -24.87 6.98
CA ARG A 73 -5.07 -24.99 7.47
C ARG A 73 -4.50 -23.65 7.93
N ALA A 74 -4.69 -22.58 7.15
CA ALA A 74 -4.23 -21.24 7.53
C ALA A 74 -4.87 -20.75 8.85
N ARG A 75 -6.17 -21.00 9.04
CA ARG A 75 -6.86 -20.67 10.30
C ARG A 75 -6.33 -21.47 11.49
N ALA A 76 -6.06 -22.76 11.32
CA ALA A 76 -5.48 -23.60 12.37
C ALA A 76 -4.07 -23.12 12.76
N ALA A 77 -3.22 -22.80 11.78
CA ALA A 77 -1.88 -22.26 12.00
C ALA A 77 -1.92 -20.90 12.74
N ALA A 78 -2.79 -19.98 12.31
CA ALA A 78 -2.94 -18.68 12.96
C ALA A 78 -3.36 -18.80 14.43
N ARG A 79 -4.30 -19.71 14.75
CA ARG A 79 -4.70 -19.99 16.14
C ARG A 79 -3.54 -20.51 17.00
N GLY A 80 -2.67 -21.33 16.41
CA GLY A 80 -1.45 -21.79 17.09
C GLY A 80 -0.48 -20.66 17.43
N VAL A 81 -0.26 -19.72 16.50
CA VAL A 81 0.63 -18.56 16.70
C VAL A 81 0.08 -17.61 17.77
N ILE A 82 -1.23 -17.36 17.79
CA ILE A 82 -1.87 -16.51 18.81
C ILE A 82 -1.73 -17.15 20.20
N LYS A 83 -1.92 -18.46 20.31
CA LYS A 83 -1.79 -19.19 21.59
C LYS A 83 -0.36 -19.19 22.13
N VAL A 84 0.65 -19.23 21.26
CA VAL A 84 2.08 -19.13 21.63
C VAL A 84 2.45 -17.70 22.07
N ARG A 85 1.79 -16.67 21.52
CA ARG A 85 2.08 -15.27 21.87
C ARG A 85 1.39 -14.81 23.15
N GLY A 86 0.24 -15.40 23.51
CA GLY A 86 -0.49 -15.09 24.76
C GLY A 86 -0.04 -15.88 25.99
N LYS A 87 0.98 -16.74 25.86
CA LYS A 87 1.57 -17.52 26.97
C LYS A 87 3.00 -17.06 27.33
N ARG A 88 3.42 -15.91 26.80
CA ARG A 88 4.66 -15.22 27.16
C ARG A 88 4.36 -14.00 28.00
#